data_AF-A0A9R0SZZ8-F1
#
_entry.id   AF-A0A9R0SZZ8-F1
#
_cell.length_a   1.000
_cell.length_b   1.000
_cell.length_c   1.000
_cell.angle_alpha   90.00
_cell.angle_beta   90.00
_cell.angle_gamma   90.00
#
_symmetry.space_group_name_H-M   'P 1'
#
loop_
_entity.id
_entity.type
_entity.pdbx_description
1 polymer ?
#
loop_
_entity_poly.entity_id
_entity_poly.type
_entity_poly.pdbx_seq_one_letter_code
_entity_poly.pdbx_strand_id
1 'polypeptide(L)'
;MEVDAAYPAATAGDELRRLLTATLSDDKASVDAATAGLDRISAAGDPRFPIALLAVAAGDGDQGTRIAAATYLKNFVRRNMEGGLSSSDLYREFRDQLAQALLRVEPAILRVLIEVFGQVVEKDFVKENSWPQLVPQLKLVIQSSDAISPGQHPEWKTINALTVLQAILRPFQYFLNPKVVKEPVPEQLEQIAAEILVPLQVTFHHFADKVLLSHDGNKLEYEQLLLITCKCMYFTVRSYMPSGVKQILPSLCKDMFCVLDSLDFNSPEDSATRRLKIAKRCLIIFCTLVTRHRKHADNQMPHIVNCIIRISKQSIHLSKLNSLSDRIFSLTFDVISRVLETGPGWRLVSPHFSSLMDSAIFPALALNEKDIDDWEEDTDEYMRKNLPSELVNT
;
A
#
# COMPACT_ATOMS: atom_id res chain seq x y z
N MET A 1 35.06 -6.88 -41.90
CA MET A 1 35.70 -5.98 -40.92
C MET A 1 34.59 -5.36 -40.10
N GLU A 2 34.01 -6.18 -39.21
CA GLU A 2 33.02 -5.77 -38.22
C GLU A 2 33.82 -5.36 -36.98
N VAL A 3 33.81 -4.07 -36.67
CA VAL A 3 34.50 -3.50 -35.51
C VAL A 3 33.47 -2.69 -34.71
N ASP A 4 33.28 -3.13 -33.47
CA ASP A 4 32.90 -2.36 -32.28
C ASP A 4 31.65 -1.48 -32.28
N ALA A 5 30.48 -2.10 -32.32
CA ALA A 5 29.30 -1.54 -31.64
C ALA A 5 29.19 -1.98 -30.16
N ALA A 6 29.85 -3.07 -29.76
CA ALA A 6 29.72 -3.66 -28.42
C ALA A 6 30.65 -3.04 -27.36
N TYR A 7 31.84 -2.57 -27.75
CA TYR A 7 32.87 -2.02 -26.84
C TYR A 7 32.52 -0.66 -26.18
N PRO A 8 31.84 0.30 -26.85
CA PRO A 8 31.48 1.59 -26.25
C PRO A 8 30.36 1.49 -25.20
N ALA A 9 29.47 0.48 -25.32
CA ALA A 9 28.35 0.32 -24.42
C ALA A 9 28.76 -0.29 -23.06
N ALA A 10 29.71 -1.23 -23.08
CA ALA A 10 30.25 -1.83 -21.86
C ALA A 10 31.00 -0.80 -20.99
N THR A 11 31.85 0.02 -21.61
CA THR A 11 32.61 1.08 -20.92
C THR A 11 31.72 2.18 -20.33
N ALA A 12 30.64 2.55 -21.01
CA ALA A 12 29.65 3.51 -20.48
C ALA A 12 28.87 2.95 -19.27
N GLY A 13 28.54 1.65 -19.30
CA GLY A 13 27.90 0.96 -18.18
C GLY A 13 28.80 0.86 -16.94
N ASP A 14 30.08 0.59 -17.14
CA ASP A 14 31.07 0.50 -16.06
C ASP A 14 31.34 1.87 -15.42
N GLU A 15 31.42 2.94 -16.22
CA GLU A 15 31.57 4.30 -15.71
C GLU A 15 30.34 4.74 -14.90
N LEU A 16 29.12 4.43 -15.38
CA LEU A 16 27.89 4.71 -14.65
C LEU A 16 27.88 4.02 -13.29
N ARG A 17 28.24 2.72 -13.23
CA ARG A 17 28.33 1.97 -11.97
C ARG A 17 29.38 2.57 -11.04
N ARG A 18 30.55 2.94 -11.56
CA ARG A 18 31.63 3.57 -10.78
C ARG A 18 31.17 4.87 -10.12
N LEU A 19 30.50 5.74 -10.87
CA LEU A 19 29.95 6.99 -10.34
C LEU A 19 28.87 6.73 -9.29
N LEU A 20 27.95 5.79 -9.55
CA LEU A 20 26.90 5.42 -8.58
C LEU A 20 27.44 4.80 -7.29
N THR A 21 28.55 4.06 -7.35
CA THR A 21 29.21 3.56 -6.14
C THR A 21 29.89 4.69 -5.38
N ALA A 22 30.50 5.65 -6.09
CA ALA A 22 31.19 6.78 -5.47
C ALA A 22 30.24 7.74 -4.71
N THR A 23 28.94 7.75 -5.03
CA THR A 23 27.94 8.53 -4.25
C THR A 23 27.64 7.93 -2.86
N LEU A 24 28.16 6.74 -2.56
CA LEU A 24 28.04 6.07 -1.27
C LEU A 24 29.26 6.30 -0.36
N SER A 25 30.24 7.07 -0.83
CA SER A 25 31.46 7.37 -0.05
C SER A 25 31.16 8.26 1.16
N ASP A 26 31.94 8.07 2.24
CA ASP A 26 31.92 8.97 3.40
C ASP A 26 32.60 10.33 3.11
N ASP A 27 33.38 10.43 2.02
CA ASP A 27 34.02 11.67 1.59
C ASP A 27 33.08 12.54 0.75
N LYS A 28 32.74 13.71 1.29
CA LYS A 28 31.87 14.68 0.63
C LYS A 28 32.41 15.11 -0.74
N ALA A 29 33.72 15.30 -0.89
CA ALA A 29 34.29 15.73 -2.17
C ALA A 29 34.09 14.67 -3.27
N SER A 30 34.25 13.39 -2.91
CA SER A 30 33.98 12.24 -3.78
C SER A 30 32.50 12.15 -4.16
N VAL A 31 31.58 12.36 -3.21
CA VAL A 31 30.13 12.37 -3.47
C VAL A 31 29.73 13.52 -4.39
N ASP A 32 30.25 14.72 -4.16
CA ASP A 32 29.98 15.90 -4.98
C ASP A 32 30.51 15.72 -6.40
N ALA A 33 31.73 15.18 -6.56
CA ALA A 33 32.33 14.90 -7.86
C ALA A 33 31.57 13.81 -8.63
N ALA A 34 31.14 12.74 -7.95
CA ALA A 34 30.34 11.67 -8.53
C ALA A 34 28.97 12.18 -8.99
N THR A 35 28.30 12.97 -8.15
CA THR A 35 27.02 13.60 -8.48
C THR A 35 27.15 14.51 -9.70
N ALA A 36 28.17 15.36 -9.75
CA ALA A 36 28.46 16.19 -10.92
C ALA A 36 28.79 15.36 -12.18
N GLY A 37 29.41 14.18 -12.02
CA GLY A 37 29.60 13.22 -13.11
C GLY A 37 28.28 12.69 -13.67
N LEU A 38 27.37 12.24 -12.80
CA LEU A 38 26.05 11.75 -13.17
C LEU A 38 25.18 12.83 -13.80
N ASP A 39 25.21 14.06 -13.28
CA ASP A 39 24.50 15.20 -13.85
C ASP A 39 25.02 15.54 -15.26
N ARG A 40 26.34 15.43 -15.51
CA ARG A 40 26.91 15.59 -16.86
C ARG A 40 26.43 14.52 -17.83
N ILE A 41 26.38 13.25 -17.41
CA ILE A 41 25.84 12.15 -18.24
C ILE A 41 24.35 12.39 -18.54
N SER A 42 23.59 12.79 -17.52
CA SER A 42 22.18 13.14 -17.66
C SER A 42 21.97 14.31 -18.63
N ALA A 43 22.81 15.34 -18.54
CA ALA A 43 22.74 16.53 -19.39
C ALA A 43 23.13 16.27 -20.85
N ALA A 44 23.88 15.19 -21.12
CA ALA A 44 24.18 14.75 -22.49
C ALA A 44 22.91 14.31 -23.25
N GLY A 45 21.80 14.07 -22.54
CA GLY A 45 20.48 13.87 -23.15
C GLY A 45 20.31 12.53 -23.88
N ASP A 46 21.12 11.51 -23.57
CA ASP A 46 20.95 10.18 -24.16
C ASP A 46 19.61 9.56 -23.70
N PRO A 47 18.66 9.28 -24.62
CA PRO A 47 17.38 8.68 -24.25
C PRO A 47 17.50 7.27 -23.65
N ARG A 48 18.66 6.61 -23.78
CA ARG A 48 18.94 5.31 -23.14
C ARG A 48 19.38 5.41 -21.69
N PHE A 49 19.69 6.60 -21.18
CA PHE A 49 20.13 6.81 -19.81
C PHE A 49 19.19 6.22 -18.73
N PRO A 50 17.85 6.43 -18.77
CA PRO A 50 16.94 5.81 -17.80
C PRO A 50 16.92 4.27 -17.89
N ILE A 51 17.11 3.70 -19.08
CA ILE A 51 17.23 2.25 -19.29
C ILE A 51 18.53 1.74 -18.66
N ALA A 52 19.64 2.45 -18.86
CA ALA A 52 20.93 2.10 -18.25
C ALA A 52 20.86 2.14 -16.71
N LEU A 53 20.25 3.18 -16.13
CA LEU A 53 20.02 3.27 -14.68
C LEU A 53 19.15 2.11 -14.17
N LEU A 54 18.09 1.76 -14.91
CA LEU A 54 17.24 0.62 -14.57
C LEU A 54 18.00 -0.70 -14.64
N ALA A 55 18.84 -0.90 -15.66
CA ALA A 55 19.68 -2.08 -15.80
C ALA A 55 20.69 -2.23 -14.65
N VAL A 56 21.25 -1.13 -14.14
CA VAL A 56 22.09 -1.16 -12.93
C VAL A 56 21.24 -1.49 -11.70
N ALA A 57 20.07 -0.88 -11.53
CA ALA A 57 19.20 -1.11 -10.37
C ALA A 57 18.67 -2.55 -10.30
N ALA A 58 18.24 -3.10 -11.44
CA ALA A 58 17.59 -4.40 -11.54
C ALA A 58 18.57 -5.56 -11.78
N GLY A 59 19.79 -5.27 -12.24
CA GLY A 59 20.83 -6.28 -12.46
C GLY A 59 21.55 -6.70 -11.18
N ASP A 60 22.61 -7.47 -11.35
CA ASP A 60 23.44 -7.97 -10.25
C ASP A 60 24.46 -6.92 -9.76
N GLY A 61 24.97 -7.12 -8.55
CA GLY A 61 26.03 -6.30 -7.95
C GLY A 61 25.73 -5.87 -6.51
N ASP A 62 26.53 -4.92 -6.02
CA ASP A 62 26.39 -4.35 -4.67
C ASP A 62 25.01 -3.72 -4.45
N GLN A 63 24.39 -4.02 -3.31
CA GLN A 63 23.05 -3.54 -2.98
C GLN A 63 23.00 -2.01 -2.85
N GLY A 64 24.06 -1.39 -2.31
CA GLY A 64 24.17 0.06 -2.20
C GLY A 64 24.14 0.72 -3.57
N THR A 65 24.99 0.27 -4.51
CA THR A 65 25.04 0.81 -5.88
C THR A 65 23.70 0.65 -6.60
N ARG A 66 23.02 -0.48 -6.42
CA ARG A 66 21.70 -0.75 -7.02
C ARG A 66 20.62 0.19 -6.46
N ILE A 67 20.62 0.44 -5.15
CA ILE A 67 19.72 1.41 -4.51
C ILE A 67 20.04 2.84 -4.96
N ALA A 68 21.33 3.20 -5.10
CA ALA A 68 21.75 4.49 -5.64
C ALA A 68 21.23 4.68 -7.07
N ALA A 69 21.35 3.66 -7.92
CA ALA A 69 20.83 3.65 -9.29
C ALA A 69 19.31 3.87 -9.33
N ALA A 70 18.55 3.09 -8.53
CA ALA A 70 17.11 3.22 -8.43
C ALA A 70 16.68 4.60 -7.92
N THR A 71 17.42 5.15 -6.94
CA THR A 71 17.15 6.46 -6.35
C THR A 71 17.43 7.58 -7.35
N TYR A 72 18.52 7.49 -8.10
CA TYR A 72 18.83 8.43 -9.16
C TYR A 72 17.77 8.37 -10.26
N LEU A 73 17.39 7.17 -10.71
CA LEU A 73 16.32 6.97 -11.71
C LEU A 73 15.01 7.62 -11.26
N LYS A 74 14.63 7.44 -9.99
CA LYS A 74 13.45 8.09 -9.41
C LYS A 74 13.50 9.61 -9.52
N ASN A 75 14.63 10.21 -9.17
CA ASN A 75 14.82 11.65 -9.28
C ASN A 75 14.83 12.13 -10.74
N PHE A 76 15.46 11.36 -11.62
CA PHE A 76 15.53 11.64 -13.05
C PHE A 76 14.14 11.64 -13.69
N VAL A 77 13.35 10.58 -13.49
CA VAL A 77 11.97 10.49 -14.01
C VAL A 77 11.14 11.65 -13.45
N ARG A 78 11.20 11.91 -12.13
CA ARG A 78 10.48 13.03 -11.52
C ARG A 78 10.77 14.39 -12.16
N ARG A 79 12.01 14.63 -12.60
CA ARG A 79 12.42 15.90 -13.23
C ARG A 79 12.06 15.98 -14.72
N ASN A 80 11.98 14.85 -15.42
CA ASN A 80 11.91 14.80 -16.88
C ASN A 80 10.58 14.26 -17.44
N MET A 81 9.62 13.87 -16.59
CA MET A 81 8.35 13.26 -17.03
C MET A 81 7.48 14.15 -17.93
N GLU A 82 7.48 15.47 -17.70
CA GLU A 82 6.69 16.45 -18.45
C GLU A 82 7.39 16.92 -19.73
N GLY A 83 8.73 16.88 -19.77
CA GLY A 83 9.56 17.33 -20.90
C GLY A 83 9.72 16.31 -22.03
N GLY A 84 9.07 15.14 -21.94
CA GLY A 84 9.12 14.09 -22.93
C GLY A 84 10.44 13.32 -22.92
N LEU A 85 10.42 12.08 -22.40
CA LEU A 85 11.46 11.10 -22.69
C LEU A 85 11.45 10.90 -24.21
N SER A 86 12.42 11.51 -24.89
CA SER A 86 12.32 12.00 -26.27
C SER A 86 12.46 10.95 -27.39
N SER A 87 11.94 9.74 -27.18
CA SER A 87 11.49 8.88 -28.29
C SER A 87 10.41 7.90 -27.81
N SER A 88 9.31 7.80 -28.56
CA SER A 88 8.17 6.93 -28.20
C SER A 88 8.60 5.49 -27.94
N ASP A 89 9.56 4.97 -28.72
CA ASP A 89 9.94 3.57 -28.67
C ASP A 89 10.89 3.26 -27.50
N LEU A 90 11.89 4.11 -27.23
CA LEU A 90 12.77 3.90 -26.07
C LEU A 90 12.04 4.16 -24.76
N TYR A 91 11.09 5.09 -24.73
CA TYR A 91 10.25 5.28 -23.55
C TYR A 91 9.37 4.06 -23.28
N ARG A 92 8.76 3.48 -24.33
CA ARG A 92 7.98 2.25 -24.21
C ARG A 92 8.85 1.09 -23.72
N GLU A 93 10.06 0.96 -24.27
CA GLU A 93 11.02 -0.05 -23.83
C GLU A 93 11.40 0.13 -22.36
N PHE A 94 11.72 1.35 -21.94
CA PHE A 94 11.98 1.67 -20.53
C PHE A 94 10.82 1.26 -19.63
N ARG A 95 9.59 1.63 -20.01
CA ARG A 95 8.38 1.32 -19.27
C ARG A 95 8.14 -0.19 -19.14
N ASP A 96 8.30 -0.93 -20.23
CA ASP A 96 8.07 -2.36 -20.26
C ASP A 96 9.17 -3.11 -19.47
N GLN A 97 10.44 -2.68 -19.58
CA GLN A 97 11.53 -3.18 -18.73
C GLN A 97 11.31 -2.87 -17.25
N LEU A 98 10.81 -1.67 -16.92
CA LEU A 98 10.50 -1.28 -15.54
C LEU A 98 9.43 -2.22 -14.96
N ALA A 99 8.36 -2.48 -15.70
CA ALA A 99 7.32 -3.42 -15.28
C ALA A 99 7.87 -4.82 -14.99
N GLN A 100 8.75 -5.34 -15.86
CA GLN A 100 9.38 -6.65 -15.66
C GLN A 100 10.35 -6.67 -14.48
N ALA A 101 11.17 -5.62 -14.32
CA ALA A 101 12.14 -5.51 -13.23
C ALA A 101 11.43 -5.57 -11.86
N LEU A 102 10.31 -4.87 -11.70
CA LEU A 102 9.54 -4.85 -10.46
C LEU A 102 9.13 -6.26 -9.98
N LEU A 103 8.92 -7.21 -10.89
CA LEU A 103 8.47 -8.56 -10.54
C LEU A 103 9.57 -9.42 -9.89
N ARG A 104 10.84 -9.03 -10.05
CA ARG A 104 12.01 -9.88 -9.73
C ARG A 104 12.90 -9.30 -8.63
N VAL A 105 13.03 -7.97 -8.58
CA VAL A 105 13.93 -7.26 -7.65
C VAL A 105 13.61 -7.51 -6.17
N GLU A 106 14.62 -7.31 -5.32
CA GLU A 106 14.54 -7.45 -3.87
C GLU A 106 13.76 -6.29 -3.21
N PRO A 107 13.23 -6.47 -1.99
CA PRO A 107 12.32 -5.51 -1.36
C PRO A 107 12.84 -4.06 -1.25
N ALA A 108 14.15 -3.89 -1.01
CA ALA A 108 14.75 -2.56 -0.89
C ALA A 108 14.75 -1.80 -2.23
N ILE A 109 15.05 -2.49 -3.34
CA ILE A 109 15.03 -1.92 -4.69
C ILE A 109 13.59 -1.72 -5.15
N LEU A 110 12.71 -2.71 -4.91
CA LEU A 110 11.28 -2.63 -5.23
C LEU A 110 10.64 -1.37 -4.65
N ARG A 111 10.92 -1.05 -3.38
CA ARG A 111 10.38 0.12 -2.69
C ARG A 111 10.68 1.42 -3.42
N VAL A 112 11.88 1.55 -4.00
CA VAL A 112 12.31 2.74 -4.74
C VAL A 112 11.74 2.72 -6.16
N LEU A 113 11.82 1.59 -6.87
CA LEU A 113 11.33 1.48 -8.24
C LEU A 113 9.81 1.63 -8.35
N ILE A 114 9.05 1.27 -7.32
CA ILE A 114 7.59 1.51 -7.27
C ILE A 114 7.26 3.01 -7.29
N GLU A 115 8.12 3.88 -6.75
CA GLU A 115 7.92 5.34 -6.86
C GLU A 115 8.16 5.85 -8.30
N VAL A 116 9.03 5.18 -9.06
CA VAL A 116 9.23 5.45 -10.49
C VAL A 116 8.00 4.98 -11.27
N PHE A 117 7.59 3.75 -11.02
CA PHE A 117 6.43 3.13 -11.67
C PHE A 117 5.14 3.90 -11.39
N GLY A 118 4.94 4.39 -10.17
CA GLY A 118 3.77 5.20 -9.83
C GLY A 118 3.63 6.46 -10.69
N GLN A 119 4.74 7.10 -11.07
CA GLN A 119 4.72 8.26 -11.98
C GLN A 119 4.35 7.84 -13.40
N VAL A 120 4.90 6.72 -13.88
CA VAL A 120 4.61 6.17 -15.21
C VAL A 120 3.14 5.76 -15.31
N VAL A 121 2.60 5.10 -14.28
CA VAL A 121 1.17 4.75 -14.18
C VAL A 121 0.28 5.99 -14.21
N GLU A 122 0.60 7.01 -13.41
CA GLU A 122 -0.19 8.24 -13.36
C GLU A 122 -0.27 8.91 -14.74
N LYS A 123 0.84 8.94 -15.47
CA LYS A 123 0.90 9.50 -16.81
C LYS A 123 0.24 8.59 -17.85
N ASP A 124 0.81 7.42 -18.09
CA ASP A 124 0.49 6.57 -19.24
C ASP A 124 -0.81 5.79 -19.05
N PHE A 125 -1.11 5.34 -17.83
CA PHE A 125 -2.27 4.49 -17.58
C PHE A 125 -3.50 5.28 -17.15
N VAL A 126 -3.32 6.25 -16.25
CA VAL A 126 -4.44 7.00 -15.67
C VAL A 126 -4.83 8.21 -16.53
N LYS A 127 -3.87 9.09 -16.86
CA LYS A 127 -4.15 10.34 -17.60
C LYS A 127 -4.27 10.14 -19.11
N GLU A 128 -3.33 9.42 -19.71
CA GLU A 128 -3.26 9.26 -21.17
C GLU A 128 -3.97 8.01 -21.69
N ASN A 129 -4.24 7.02 -20.82
CA ASN A 129 -4.82 5.73 -21.20
C ASN A 129 -4.09 5.05 -22.38
N SER A 130 -2.76 5.21 -22.44
CA SER A 130 -1.87 4.76 -23.52
C SER A 130 -1.18 3.42 -23.24
N TRP A 131 -1.59 2.71 -22.18
CA TRP A 131 -1.04 1.40 -21.79
C TRP A 131 -2.11 0.32 -21.53
N PRO A 132 -2.87 -0.08 -22.56
CA PRO A 132 -3.99 -1.03 -22.40
C PRO A 132 -3.56 -2.43 -21.96
N GLN A 133 -2.32 -2.84 -22.26
CA GLN A 133 -1.82 -4.17 -21.93
C GLN A 133 -1.39 -4.36 -20.47
N LEU A 134 -1.35 -3.28 -19.68
CA LEU A 134 -0.91 -3.34 -18.29
C LEU A 134 -1.77 -4.29 -17.45
N VAL A 135 -3.10 -4.20 -17.56
CA VAL A 135 -4.03 -5.02 -16.77
C VAL A 135 -4.00 -6.50 -17.20
N PRO A 136 -4.11 -6.85 -18.49
CA PRO A 136 -4.00 -8.24 -18.93
C PRO A 136 -2.66 -8.90 -18.58
N GLN A 137 -1.55 -8.17 -18.71
CA GLN A 137 -0.22 -8.71 -18.38
C GLN A 137 -0.07 -8.91 -16.87
N LEU A 138 -0.49 -7.94 -16.05
CA LEU A 138 -0.43 -8.07 -14.60
C LEU A 138 -1.30 -9.22 -14.10
N LYS A 139 -2.48 -9.42 -14.69
CA LYS A 139 -3.33 -10.59 -14.40
C LYS A 139 -2.57 -11.90 -14.60
N LEU A 140 -1.93 -12.07 -15.76
CA LEU A 140 -1.16 -13.28 -16.08
C LEU A 140 -0.01 -13.49 -15.09
N VAL A 141 0.74 -12.42 -14.79
CA VAL A 141 1.86 -12.48 -13.83
C VAL A 141 1.38 -12.90 -12.44
N ILE A 142 0.28 -12.34 -11.95
CA ILE A 142 -0.25 -12.72 -10.63
C ILE A 142 -0.66 -14.20 -10.65
N GLN A 143 -1.37 -14.65 -11.68
CA GLN A 143 -1.83 -16.04 -11.80
C GLN A 143 -0.69 -17.06 -11.87
N SER A 144 0.47 -16.68 -12.42
CA SER A 144 1.63 -17.55 -12.58
C SER A 144 2.75 -17.35 -11.54
N SER A 145 2.54 -16.48 -10.55
CA SER A 145 3.53 -16.15 -9.52
C SER A 145 3.76 -17.25 -8.48
N ASP A 146 4.92 -17.23 -7.83
CA ASP A 146 5.45 -18.28 -6.96
C ASP A 146 4.51 -18.79 -5.84
N ALA A 147 3.77 -17.91 -5.15
CA ALA A 147 2.85 -18.30 -4.08
C ALA A 147 1.46 -18.72 -4.57
N ILE A 148 1.10 -18.44 -5.83
CA ILE A 148 -0.22 -18.77 -6.42
C ILE A 148 -0.13 -20.02 -7.30
N SER A 149 0.87 -20.10 -8.17
CA SER A 149 1.13 -21.23 -9.06
C SER A 149 2.60 -21.66 -8.96
N PRO A 150 2.97 -22.39 -7.90
CA PRO A 150 4.35 -22.81 -7.68
C PRO A 150 4.92 -23.57 -8.89
N GLY A 151 6.10 -23.17 -9.36
CA GLY A 151 6.85 -23.87 -10.41
C GLY A 151 6.60 -23.41 -11.86
N GLN A 152 5.65 -22.50 -12.13
CA GLN A 152 5.48 -21.94 -13.49
C GLN A 152 6.53 -20.87 -13.80
N HIS A 153 6.59 -19.83 -12.96
CA HIS A 153 7.55 -18.72 -13.07
C HIS A 153 8.13 -18.41 -11.69
N PRO A 154 9.13 -19.18 -11.21
CA PRO A 154 9.71 -19.00 -9.87
C PRO A 154 10.38 -17.64 -9.68
N GLU A 155 10.72 -16.95 -10.78
CA GLU A 155 11.26 -15.60 -10.75
C GLU A 155 10.21 -14.52 -10.47
N TRP A 156 8.92 -14.81 -10.66
CA TRP A 156 7.82 -13.88 -10.39
C TRP A 156 7.31 -14.02 -8.97
N LYS A 157 7.72 -13.09 -8.12
CA LYS A 157 7.31 -13.06 -6.72
C LYS A 157 5.88 -12.53 -6.59
N THR A 158 4.98 -13.30 -5.97
CA THR A 158 3.57 -12.90 -5.75
C THR A 158 3.50 -11.59 -4.96
N ILE A 159 4.37 -11.41 -3.96
CA ILE A 159 4.44 -10.17 -3.18
C ILE A 159 4.77 -8.94 -4.06
N ASN A 160 5.65 -9.10 -5.05
CA ASN A 160 6.01 -8.03 -5.98
C ASN A 160 4.84 -7.74 -6.92
N ALA A 161 4.23 -8.77 -7.50
CA ALA A 161 3.08 -8.64 -8.38
C ALA A 161 1.90 -7.93 -7.70
N LEU A 162 1.59 -8.29 -6.43
CA LEU A 162 0.57 -7.60 -5.65
C LEU A 162 0.97 -6.17 -5.27
N THR A 163 2.27 -5.89 -5.09
CA THR A 163 2.76 -4.52 -4.86
C THR A 163 2.61 -3.66 -6.11
N VAL A 164 2.82 -4.23 -7.30
CA VAL A 164 2.53 -3.57 -8.59
C VAL A 164 1.03 -3.31 -8.73
N LEU A 165 0.18 -4.30 -8.41
CA LEU A 165 -1.28 -4.11 -8.35
C LEU A 165 -1.68 -2.98 -7.40
N GLN A 166 -1.05 -2.92 -6.23
CA GLN A 166 -1.27 -1.85 -5.26
C GLN A 166 -0.89 -0.48 -5.84
N ALA A 167 0.20 -0.40 -6.61
CA ALA A 167 0.65 0.84 -7.23
C ALA A 167 -0.32 1.34 -8.31
N ILE A 168 -0.86 0.45 -9.15
CA ILE A 168 -1.83 0.84 -10.19
C ILE A 168 -3.20 1.24 -9.64
N LEU A 169 -3.57 0.73 -8.45
CA LEU A 169 -4.82 1.09 -7.78
C LEU A 169 -4.74 2.42 -7.01
N ARG A 170 -3.53 2.82 -6.59
CA ARG A 170 -3.32 3.98 -5.71
C ARG A 170 -3.86 5.31 -6.27
N PRO A 171 -3.76 5.63 -7.57
CA PRO A 171 -4.31 6.86 -8.14
C PRO A 171 -5.83 7.00 -7.90
N PHE A 172 -6.57 5.90 -8.03
CA PHE A 172 -8.04 5.88 -7.88
C PHE A 172 -8.53 5.96 -6.43
N GLN A 173 -7.62 6.10 -5.46
CA GLN A 173 -8.01 6.29 -4.07
C GLN A 173 -8.68 7.66 -3.85
N TYR A 174 -8.45 8.63 -4.73
CA TYR A 174 -9.06 9.95 -4.75
C TYR A 174 -9.86 10.13 -6.04
N PHE A 175 -10.70 11.16 -6.10
CA PHE A 175 -11.22 11.59 -7.39
C PHE A 175 -10.07 12.10 -8.26
N LEU A 176 -9.96 11.59 -9.49
CA LEU A 176 -9.01 12.04 -10.51
C LEU A 176 -9.23 13.53 -10.81
N ASN A 177 -10.47 14.01 -10.70
CA ASN A 177 -10.79 15.43 -10.68
C ASN A 177 -11.45 15.84 -9.35
N PRO A 178 -10.74 16.51 -8.42
CA PRO A 178 -11.31 16.90 -7.14
C PRO A 178 -12.38 18.01 -7.26
N LYS A 179 -12.51 18.66 -8.42
CA LYS A 179 -13.47 19.75 -8.64
C LYS A 179 -14.87 19.25 -9.01
N VAL A 180 -15.04 17.97 -9.33
CA VAL A 180 -16.35 17.44 -9.72
C VAL A 180 -17.11 16.92 -8.50
N VAL A 181 -18.41 17.20 -8.47
CA VAL A 181 -19.33 16.71 -7.43
C VAL A 181 -19.51 15.20 -7.53
N LYS A 182 -19.45 14.66 -8.76
CA LYS A 182 -19.49 13.23 -9.06
C LYS A 182 -18.51 12.94 -10.17
N GLU A 183 -17.59 12.04 -9.90
CA GLU A 183 -16.61 11.60 -10.89
C GLU A 183 -17.26 10.71 -11.95
N PRO A 184 -16.86 10.83 -13.25
CA PRO A 184 -17.18 9.80 -14.24
C PRO A 184 -16.68 8.43 -13.79
N VAL A 185 -17.24 7.37 -14.37
CA VAL A 185 -16.81 6.01 -14.06
C VAL A 185 -15.34 5.85 -14.45
N PRO A 186 -14.44 5.48 -13.53
CA PRO A 186 -13.04 5.23 -13.85
C PRO A 186 -12.91 3.91 -14.60
N GLU A 187 -12.90 3.94 -15.93
CA GLU A 187 -12.88 2.76 -16.80
C GLU A 187 -11.73 1.80 -16.47
N GLN A 188 -10.53 2.34 -16.24
CA GLN A 188 -9.36 1.55 -15.87
C GLN A 188 -9.55 0.84 -14.52
N LEU A 189 -10.23 1.46 -13.55
CA LEU A 189 -10.53 0.83 -12.25
C LEU A 189 -11.59 -0.26 -12.40
N GLU A 190 -12.61 -0.06 -13.23
CA GLU A 190 -13.59 -1.10 -13.57
C GLU A 190 -12.91 -2.28 -14.27
N GLN A 191 -11.96 -2.02 -15.18
CA GLN A 191 -11.18 -3.06 -15.84
C GLN A 191 -10.33 -3.85 -14.84
N ILE A 192 -9.56 -3.17 -13.96
CA ILE A 192 -8.79 -3.84 -12.89
C ILE A 192 -9.72 -4.67 -12.00
N ALA A 193 -10.89 -4.13 -11.65
CA ALA A 193 -11.86 -4.84 -10.83
C ALA A 193 -12.35 -6.13 -11.48
N ALA A 194 -12.77 -6.06 -12.75
CA ALA A 194 -13.31 -7.20 -13.48
C ALA A 194 -12.24 -8.25 -13.81
N GLU A 195 -11.06 -7.83 -14.27
CA GLU A 195 -10.03 -8.75 -14.77
C GLU A 195 -9.11 -9.31 -13.69
N ILE A 196 -8.91 -8.57 -12.59
CA ILE A 196 -7.97 -8.92 -11.54
C ILE A 196 -8.68 -9.13 -10.21
N LEU A 197 -9.38 -8.13 -9.66
CA LEU A 197 -9.87 -8.21 -8.27
C LEU A 197 -10.97 -9.27 -8.08
N VAL A 198 -11.88 -9.41 -9.05
CA VAL A 198 -12.93 -10.45 -9.01
C VAL A 198 -12.30 -11.85 -9.04
N PRO A 199 -11.44 -12.20 -10.00
CA PRO A 199 -10.74 -13.49 -9.97
C PRO A 199 -9.87 -13.71 -8.72
N LEU A 200 -9.26 -12.65 -8.18
CA LEU A 200 -8.43 -12.75 -6.97
C LEU A 200 -9.21 -12.95 -5.66
N GLN A 201 -10.55 -12.89 -5.67
CA GLN A 201 -11.34 -13.16 -4.47
C GLN A 201 -11.04 -14.54 -3.87
N VAL A 202 -10.88 -15.58 -4.71
CA VAL A 202 -10.55 -16.94 -4.25
C VAL A 202 -9.14 -16.97 -3.64
N THR A 203 -8.19 -16.26 -4.24
CA THR A 203 -6.82 -16.12 -3.71
C THR A 203 -6.81 -15.37 -2.38
N PHE A 204 -7.64 -14.32 -2.23
CA PHE A 204 -7.79 -13.61 -0.97
C PHE A 204 -8.31 -14.52 0.15
N HIS A 205 -9.36 -15.30 -0.15
CA HIS A 205 -9.88 -16.31 0.78
C HIS A 205 -8.78 -17.31 1.18
N HIS A 206 -8.01 -17.81 0.21
CA HIS A 206 -6.87 -18.70 0.49
C HIS A 206 -5.82 -18.06 1.42
N PHE A 207 -5.46 -16.79 1.19
CA PHE A 207 -4.53 -16.08 2.07
C PHE A 207 -5.10 -15.89 3.47
N ALA A 208 -6.39 -15.55 3.60
CA ALA A 208 -7.06 -15.43 4.89
C ALA A 208 -7.05 -16.78 5.64
N ASP A 209 -7.44 -17.87 4.98
CA ASP A 209 -7.40 -19.22 5.54
C ASP A 209 -5.99 -19.61 5.98
N LYS A 210 -4.96 -19.33 5.18
CA LYS A 210 -3.57 -19.60 5.56
C LYS A 210 -3.13 -18.78 6.78
N VAL A 211 -3.52 -17.52 6.89
CA VAL A 211 -3.22 -16.69 8.08
C VAL A 211 -3.92 -17.21 9.34
N LEU A 212 -5.13 -17.75 9.19
CA LEU A 212 -5.96 -18.22 10.30
C LEU A 212 -5.60 -19.64 10.76
N LEU A 213 -5.28 -20.54 9.81
CA LEU A 213 -5.10 -21.98 10.06
C LEU A 213 -3.63 -22.42 10.13
N SER A 214 -2.67 -21.64 9.62
CA SER A 214 -1.28 -22.13 9.54
C SER A 214 -0.62 -22.19 10.91
N HIS A 215 -0.24 -23.42 11.30
CA HIS A 215 0.77 -23.71 12.32
C HIS A 215 2.21 -23.69 11.75
N ASP A 216 2.34 -23.39 10.45
CA ASP A 216 3.56 -23.59 9.67
C ASP A 216 4.42 -22.31 9.53
N GLY A 217 5.71 -22.50 9.22
CA GLY A 217 6.72 -21.42 9.18
C GLY A 217 6.45 -20.28 8.18
N ASN A 218 5.58 -20.47 7.19
CA ASN A 218 5.28 -19.47 6.14
C ASN A 218 4.17 -18.47 6.50
N LYS A 219 3.67 -18.50 7.74
CA LYS A 219 2.58 -17.63 8.21
C LYS A 219 2.85 -16.13 7.95
N LEU A 220 4.09 -15.67 8.17
CA LEU A 220 4.46 -14.26 8.00
C LEU A 220 4.37 -13.77 6.56
N GLU A 221 4.63 -14.66 5.59
CA GLU A 221 4.51 -14.36 4.17
C GLU A 221 3.05 -14.15 3.79
N TYR A 222 2.16 -15.09 4.16
CA TYR A 222 0.73 -14.97 3.90
C TYR A 222 0.10 -13.76 4.59
N GLU A 223 0.54 -13.40 5.80
CA GLU A 223 0.11 -12.15 6.46
C GLU A 223 0.51 -10.91 5.66
N GLN A 224 1.70 -10.92 5.06
CA GLN A 224 2.15 -9.82 4.20
C GLN A 224 1.34 -9.77 2.89
N LEU A 225 1.08 -10.90 2.24
CA LEU A 225 0.25 -10.98 1.04
C LEU A 225 -1.17 -10.48 1.33
N LEU A 226 -1.78 -10.97 2.42
CA LEU A 226 -3.12 -10.55 2.86
C LEU A 226 -3.18 -9.05 3.15
N LEU A 227 -2.16 -8.50 3.82
CA LEU A 227 -2.06 -7.06 4.08
C LEU A 227 -2.01 -6.23 2.79
N ILE A 228 -1.27 -6.67 1.77
CA ILE A 228 -1.23 -5.98 0.47
C ILE A 228 -2.60 -6.07 -0.20
N THR A 229 -3.24 -7.24 -0.20
CA THR A 229 -4.58 -7.40 -0.78
C THR A 229 -5.62 -6.50 -0.09
N CYS A 230 -5.59 -6.37 1.24
CA CYS A 230 -6.44 -5.41 1.95
C CYS A 230 -6.14 -3.95 1.55
N LYS A 231 -4.88 -3.58 1.29
CA LYS A 231 -4.54 -2.24 0.78
C LYS A 231 -5.06 -2.02 -0.64
N CYS A 232 -4.97 -3.03 -1.50
CA CYS A 232 -5.56 -3.00 -2.85
C CYS A 232 -7.07 -2.76 -2.74
N MET A 233 -7.77 -3.56 -1.94
CA MET A 233 -9.21 -3.38 -1.72
C MET A 233 -9.56 -2.01 -1.18
N TYR A 234 -8.79 -1.48 -0.22
CA TYR A 234 -8.98 -0.14 0.29
C TYR A 234 -8.88 0.92 -0.81
N PHE A 235 -7.83 0.89 -1.64
CA PHE A 235 -7.68 1.85 -2.73
C PHE A 235 -8.81 1.73 -3.76
N THR A 236 -9.22 0.50 -4.07
CA THR A 236 -10.34 0.22 -4.98
C THR A 236 -11.65 0.86 -4.52
N VAL A 237 -11.96 0.78 -3.22
CA VAL A 237 -13.26 1.24 -2.68
C VAL A 237 -13.20 2.63 -2.06
N ARG A 238 -12.06 3.31 -2.02
CA ARG A 238 -11.92 4.56 -1.25
C ARG A 238 -12.81 5.68 -1.78
N SER A 239 -12.79 5.91 -3.09
CA SER A 239 -13.52 7.00 -3.74
C SER A 239 -14.70 6.53 -4.58
N TYR A 240 -14.59 5.35 -5.20
CA TYR A 240 -15.58 4.77 -6.08
C TYR A 240 -15.86 3.30 -5.70
N MET A 241 -16.98 2.71 -6.13
CA MET A 241 -17.30 1.29 -5.92
C MET A 241 -17.49 0.58 -7.27
N PRO A 242 -16.49 -0.17 -7.74
CA PRO A 242 -16.57 -0.89 -9.00
C PRO A 242 -17.73 -1.89 -9.05
N SER A 243 -18.29 -2.09 -10.23
CA SER A 243 -19.43 -2.98 -10.47
C SER A 243 -19.14 -4.42 -10.06
N GLY A 244 -18.00 -4.98 -10.49
CA GLY A 244 -17.58 -6.34 -10.16
C GLY A 244 -17.33 -6.54 -8.66
N VAL A 245 -16.79 -5.53 -7.97
CA VAL A 245 -16.49 -5.61 -6.53
C VAL A 245 -17.76 -5.78 -5.70
N LYS A 246 -18.90 -5.19 -6.13
CA LYS A 246 -20.19 -5.36 -5.44
C LYS A 246 -20.61 -6.81 -5.32
N GLN A 247 -20.32 -7.63 -6.33
CA GLN A 247 -20.71 -9.03 -6.38
C GLN A 247 -19.89 -9.89 -5.40
N ILE A 248 -18.60 -9.57 -5.25
CA ILE A 248 -17.69 -10.30 -4.35
C ILE A 248 -17.64 -9.71 -2.93
N LEU A 249 -18.25 -8.55 -2.69
CA LEU A 249 -18.21 -7.84 -1.41
C LEU A 249 -18.60 -8.70 -0.21
N PRO A 250 -19.69 -9.52 -0.25
CA PRO A 250 -20.04 -10.36 0.89
C PRO A 250 -18.93 -11.37 1.26
N SER A 251 -18.27 -11.96 0.26
CA SER A 251 -17.17 -12.90 0.51
C SER A 251 -15.96 -12.19 1.09
N LEU A 252 -15.59 -11.03 0.55
CA LEU A 252 -14.48 -10.25 1.07
C LEU A 252 -14.73 -9.80 2.52
N CYS A 253 -15.96 -9.36 2.83
CA CYS A 253 -16.34 -8.99 4.19
C CYS A 253 -16.25 -10.20 5.12
N LYS A 254 -16.71 -11.38 4.69
CA LYS A 254 -16.60 -12.62 5.47
C LYS A 254 -15.16 -12.91 5.87
N ASP A 255 -14.22 -12.85 4.94
CA ASP A 255 -12.80 -13.09 5.22
C ASP A 255 -12.23 -12.01 6.17
N MET A 256 -12.61 -10.74 5.99
CA MET A 256 -12.23 -9.66 6.91
C MET A 256 -12.79 -9.87 8.32
N PHE A 257 -14.04 -10.33 8.45
CA PHE A 257 -14.62 -10.68 9.74
C PHE A 257 -13.81 -11.81 10.38
N CYS A 258 -13.51 -12.90 9.67
CA CYS A 258 -12.70 -13.99 10.21
C CYS A 258 -11.33 -13.51 10.74
N VAL A 259 -10.67 -12.58 10.03
CA VAL A 259 -9.41 -11.99 10.50
C VAL A 259 -9.62 -11.16 11.77
N LEU A 260 -10.64 -10.32 11.81
CA LEU A 260 -10.97 -9.49 12.99
C LEU A 260 -11.41 -10.33 14.20
N ASP A 261 -12.09 -11.46 13.96
CA ASP A 261 -12.50 -12.44 14.96
C ASP A 261 -11.29 -13.14 15.60
N SER A 262 -10.18 -13.25 14.86
CA SER A 262 -8.94 -13.90 15.32
C SER A 262 -7.99 -12.99 16.12
N LEU A 263 -8.39 -11.75 16.40
CA LEU A 263 -7.56 -10.80 17.11
C LEU A 263 -7.42 -11.18 18.59
N ASP A 264 -6.18 -11.33 19.00
CA ASP A 264 -5.78 -11.46 20.40
C ASP A 264 -4.89 -10.28 20.78
N PHE A 265 -5.43 -9.38 21.60
CA PHE A 265 -4.73 -8.20 22.09
C PHE A 265 -3.88 -8.50 23.33
N ASN A 266 -3.96 -9.70 23.90
CA ASN A 266 -3.15 -10.13 25.04
C ASN A 266 -1.86 -10.86 24.60
N SER A 267 -1.69 -11.09 23.31
CA SER A 267 -0.55 -11.79 22.73
C SER A 267 0.73 -10.91 22.74
N PRO A 268 1.95 -11.48 22.91
CA PRO A 268 3.20 -10.73 22.87
C PRO A 268 3.36 -9.91 21.59
N GLU A 269 3.84 -8.67 21.72
CA GLU A 269 3.84 -7.61 20.68
C GLU A 269 4.39 -8.04 19.31
N ASP A 270 5.48 -8.82 19.29
CA ASP A 270 6.18 -9.19 18.05
C ASP A 270 5.40 -10.17 17.18
N SER A 271 4.56 -11.03 17.78
CA SER A 271 3.85 -12.08 17.06
C SER A 271 2.57 -11.61 16.37
N ALA A 272 1.98 -10.50 16.84
CA ALA A 272 0.66 -10.01 16.40
C ALA A 272 0.70 -8.75 15.50
N THR A 273 1.85 -8.10 15.35
CA THR A 273 1.96 -6.77 14.71
C THR A 273 1.44 -6.74 13.26
N ARG A 274 1.67 -7.78 12.45
CA ARG A 274 1.15 -7.82 11.06
C ARG A 274 -0.36 -8.04 11.01
N ARG A 275 -0.88 -8.93 11.85
CA ARG A 275 -2.32 -9.18 11.98
C ARG A 275 -3.09 -7.94 12.39
N LEU A 276 -2.56 -7.18 13.36
CA LEU A 276 -3.11 -5.88 13.73
C LEU A 276 -3.06 -4.88 12.56
N LYS A 277 -2.01 -4.88 11.72
CA LYS A 277 -1.98 -4.04 10.50
C LYS A 277 -3.06 -4.45 9.48
N ILE A 278 -3.37 -5.74 9.37
CA ILE A 278 -4.46 -6.24 8.51
C ILE A 278 -5.82 -5.80 9.08
N ALA A 279 -6.06 -6.01 10.37
CA ALA A 279 -7.27 -5.57 11.07
C ALA A 279 -7.50 -4.07 10.92
N LYS A 280 -6.44 -3.26 11.08
CA LYS A 280 -6.48 -1.82 10.85
C LYS A 280 -7.03 -1.48 9.47
N ARG A 281 -6.59 -2.22 8.43
CA ARG A 281 -7.09 -2.01 7.07
C ARG A 281 -8.54 -2.46 6.91
N CYS A 282 -8.95 -3.57 7.52
CA CYS A 282 -10.33 -4.04 7.51
C CYS A 282 -11.28 -2.99 8.11
N LEU A 283 -10.93 -2.41 9.26
CA LEU A 283 -11.75 -1.36 9.91
C LEU A 283 -11.84 -0.08 9.06
N ILE A 284 -10.74 0.35 8.43
CA ILE A 284 -10.77 1.48 7.50
C ILE A 284 -11.67 1.20 6.29
N ILE A 285 -11.65 -0.02 5.76
CA ILE A 285 -12.53 -0.45 4.67
C ILE A 285 -13.98 -0.40 5.14
N PHE A 286 -14.31 -0.96 6.30
CA PHE A 286 -15.67 -0.90 6.85
C PHE A 286 -16.14 0.53 7.08
N CYS A 287 -15.29 1.42 7.61
CA CYS A 287 -15.60 2.84 7.73
C CYS A 287 -15.93 3.46 6.35
N THR A 288 -15.15 3.12 5.33
CA THR A 288 -15.39 3.57 3.94
C THR A 288 -16.73 3.02 3.40
N LEU A 289 -17.04 1.75 3.66
CA LEU A 289 -18.30 1.13 3.22
C LEU A 289 -19.51 1.79 3.86
N VAL A 290 -19.48 2.06 5.18
CA VAL A 290 -20.59 2.67 5.92
C VAL A 290 -20.80 4.14 5.54
N THR A 291 -19.72 4.86 5.25
CA THR A 291 -19.77 6.30 4.94
C THR A 291 -20.11 6.57 3.48
N ARG A 292 -19.49 5.86 2.53
CA ARG A 292 -19.57 6.18 1.10
C ARG A 292 -20.40 5.18 0.29
N HIS A 293 -20.39 3.91 0.68
CA HIS A 293 -20.94 2.81 -0.13
C HIS A 293 -22.08 2.07 0.55
N ARG A 294 -22.79 2.74 1.46
CA ARG A 294 -23.85 2.16 2.30
C ARG A 294 -24.86 1.33 1.53
N LYS A 295 -25.36 1.86 0.41
CA LYS A 295 -26.33 1.17 -0.47
C LYS A 295 -25.88 -0.22 -0.94
N HIS A 296 -24.57 -0.49 -0.95
CA HIS A 296 -23.99 -1.78 -1.32
C HIS A 296 -23.59 -2.62 -0.10
N ALA A 297 -23.44 -2.00 1.06
CA ALA A 297 -22.99 -2.62 2.30
C ALA A 297 -24.10 -2.88 3.32
N ASP A 298 -25.36 -2.49 3.05
CA ASP A 298 -26.48 -2.64 3.98
C ASP A 298 -26.67 -4.08 4.47
N ASN A 299 -26.53 -5.07 3.59
CA ASN A 299 -26.61 -6.49 3.96
C ASN A 299 -25.46 -6.94 4.88
N GLN A 300 -24.33 -6.24 4.84
CA GLN A 300 -23.16 -6.53 5.69
C GLN A 300 -23.18 -5.71 6.99
N MET A 301 -24.01 -4.67 7.08
CA MET A 301 -24.07 -3.76 8.22
C MET A 301 -24.28 -4.47 9.57
N PRO A 302 -25.19 -5.46 9.71
CA PRO A 302 -25.35 -6.17 10.98
C PRO A 302 -24.07 -6.90 11.41
N HIS A 303 -23.36 -7.50 10.46
CA HIS A 303 -22.09 -8.20 10.73
C HIS A 303 -20.97 -7.22 11.10
N ILE A 304 -20.90 -6.06 10.43
CA ILE A 304 -19.97 -4.98 10.79
C ILE A 304 -20.24 -4.53 12.23
N VAL A 305 -21.50 -4.25 12.58
CA VAL A 305 -21.89 -3.80 13.93
C VAL A 305 -21.55 -4.85 15.00
N ASN A 306 -21.86 -6.12 14.75
CA ASN A 306 -21.51 -7.19 15.69
C ASN A 306 -20.00 -7.32 15.88
N CYS A 307 -19.23 -7.22 14.80
CA CYS A 307 -17.77 -7.30 14.82
C CYS A 307 -17.17 -6.14 15.65
N ILE A 308 -17.55 -4.89 15.36
CA ILE A 308 -17.01 -3.71 16.07
C ILE A 308 -17.44 -3.66 17.54
N ILE A 309 -18.68 -4.06 17.87
CA ILE A 309 -19.13 -4.16 19.26
C ILE A 309 -18.29 -5.19 20.00
N ARG A 310 -18.05 -6.37 19.41
CA ARG A 310 -17.23 -7.40 20.06
C ARG A 310 -15.80 -6.91 20.31
N ILE A 311 -15.16 -6.28 19.32
CA ILE A 311 -13.81 -5.71 19.49
C ILE A 311 -13.81 -4.65 20.59
N SER A 312 -14.78 -3.73 20.58
CA SER A 312 -14.86 -2.66 21.58
C SER A 312 -15.01 -3.16 23.02
N LYS A 313 -15.58 -4.36 23.19
CA LYS A 313 -15.82 -5.01 24.50
C LYS A 313 -14.66 -5.84 24.99
N GLN A 314 -13.63 -6.08 24.18
CA GLN A 314 -12.47 -6.82 24.66
C GLN A 314 -11.86 -6.01 25.81
N SER A 315 -11.87 -6.59 27.01
CA SER A 315 -11.43 -5.92 28.23
C SER A 315 -9.94 -5.70 28.14
N ILE A 316 -9.55 -4.48 27.86
CA ILE A 316 -8.15 -4.11 27.84
C ILE A 316 -7.93 -3.14 28.98
N HIS A 317 -6.90 -3.38 29.78
CA HIS A 317 -6.25 -2.31 30.52
C HIS A 317 -5.70 -1.35 29.48
N LEU A 318 -6.48 -0.35 29.04
CA LEU A 318 -6.10 0.58 27.98
C LEU A 318 -4.71 1.19 28.24
N SER A 319 -4.31 1.30 29.51
CA SER A 319 -2.96 1.74 29.92
C SER A 319 -1.80 0.88 29.39
N LYS A 320 -2.04 -0.38 29.01
CA LYS A 320 -1.01 -1.33 28.54
C LYS A 320 -1.05 -1.57 27.03
N LEU A 321 -1.82 -0.77 26.29
CA LEU A 321 -1.88 -0.92 24.85
C LEU A 321 -0.65 -0.35 24.16
N ASN A 322 -0.18 -1.10 23.16
CA ASN A 322 0.74 -0.53 22.19
C ASN A 322 0.01 0.40 21.21
N SER A 323 0.76 1.30 20.59
CA SER A 323 0.23 2.31 19.66
C SER A 323 -0.60 1.75 18.50
N LEU A 324 -0.36 0.49 18.10
CA LEU A 324 -1.11 -0.13 17.02
C LEU A 324 -2.47 -0.62 17.50
N SER A 325 -2.54 -1.24 18.67
CA SER A 325 -3.78 -1.63 19.33
C SER A 325 -4.65 -0.41 19.66
N ASP A 326 -4.07 0.68 20.19
CA ASP A 326 -4.77 1.96 20.36
C ASP A 326 -5.45 2.41 19.07
N ARG A 327 -4.72 2.30 17.95
CA ARG A 327 -5.27 2.67 16.64
C ARG A 327 -6.41 1.76 16.19
N ILE A 328 -6.42 0.48 16.58
CA ILE A 328 -7.54 -0.43 16.31
C ILE A 328 -8.78 -0.01 17.09
N PHE A 329 -8.66 0.29 18.38
CA PHE A 329 -9.81 0.75 19.19
C PHE A 329 -10.34 2.09 18.70
N SER A 330 -9.45 3.04 18.41
CA SER A 330 -9.82 4.32 17.78
C SER A 330 -10.62 4.11 16.49
N LEU A 331 -10.15 3.24 15.59
CA LEU A 331 -10.88 2.94 14.34
C LEU A 331 -12.20 2.19 14.57
N THR A 332 -12.27 1.34 15.59
CA THR A 332 -13.52 0.69 16.00
C THR A 332 -14.55 1.73 16.40
N PHE A 333 -14.17 2.72 17.23
CA PHE A 333 -15.04 3.85 17.58
C PHE A 333 -15.37 4.74 16.37
N ASP A 334 -14.42 4.98 15.46
CA ASP A 334 -14.69 5.69 14.20
C ASP A 334 -15.81 4.99 13.42
N VAL A 335 -15.74 3.66 13.26
CA VAL A 335 -16.79 2.89 12.54
C VAL A 335 -18.12 2.97 13.28
N ILE A 336 -18.13 2.80 14.61
CA ILE A 336 -19.35 2.93 15.43
C ILE A 336 -19.99 4.30 15.21
N SER A 337 -19.20 5.38 15.29
CA SER A 337 -19.68 6.75 15.05
C SER A 337 -20.34 6.89 13.68
N ARG A 338 -19.73 6.35 12.62
CA ARG A 338 -20.29 6.41 11.26
C ARG A 338 -21.55 5.58 11.08
N VAL A 339 -21.69 4.47 11.80
CA VAL A 339 -22.93 3.68 11.83
C VAL A 339 -24.05 4.47 12.51
N LEU A 340 -23.75 5.11 13.64
CA LEU A 340 -24.70 5.89 14.45
C LEU A 340 -25.25 7.12 13.73
N GLU A 341 -24.51 7.69 12.77
CA GLU A 341 -24.97 8.79 11.89
C GLU A 341 -26.18 8.39 11.01
N THR A 342 -26.64 7.14 11.06
CA THR A 342 -27.67 6.59 10.17
C THR A 342 -28.85 6.01 10.95
N GLY A 343 -30.07 6.20 10.44
CA GLY A 343 -31.28 5.60 11.05
C GLY A 343 -31.23 4.07 11.14
N PRO A 344 -30.91 3.33 10.04
CA PRO A 344 -30.75 1.88 10.09
C PRO A 344 -29.63 1.43 11.03
N GLY A 345 -28.48 2.12 11.02
CA GLY A 345 -27.36 1.81 11.90
C GLY A 345 -27.68 2.02 13.37
N TRP A 346 -28.38 3.11 13.73
CA TRP A 346 -28.87 3.33 15.09
C TRP A 346 -29.72 2.17 15.59
N ARG A 347 -30.64 1.62 14.77
CA ARG A 347 -31.48 0.47 15.16
C ARG A 347 -30.67 -0.80 15.43
N LEU A 348 -29.50 -0.95 14.81
CA LEU A 348 -28.60 -2.08 15.07
C LEU A 348 -27.78 -1.89 16.35
N VAL A 349 -27.39 -0.65 16.66
CA VAL A 349 -26.53 -0.35 17.83
C VAL A 349 -27.35 -0.12 19.10
N SER A 350 -28.56 0.44 19.00
CA SER A 350 -29.37 0.85 20.15
C SER A 350 -29.64 -0.27 21.19
N PRO A 351 -29.87 -1.55 20.81
CA PRO A 351 -30.04 -2.62 21.79
C PRO A 351 -28.79 -2.90 22.62
N HIS A 352 -27.62 -2.48 22.13
CA HIS A 352 -26.32 -2.70 22.75
C HIS A 352 -25.71 -1.43 23.33
N PHE A 353 -26.34 -0.27 23.14
CA PHE A 353 -25.72 1.04 23.41
C PHE A 353 -25.38 1.24 24.89
N SER A 354 -26.26 0.86 25.82
CA SER A 354 -25.96 0.92 27.26
C SER A 354 -24.74 0.06 27.61
N SER A 355 -24.70 -1.17 27.11
CA SER A 355 -23.55 -2.05 27.33
C SER A 355 -22.27 -1.48 26.71
N LEU A 356 -22.35 -0.86 25.53
CA LEU A 356 -21.22 -0.21 24.87
C LEU A 356 -20.69 0.97 25.69
N MET A 357 -21.59 1.77 26.30
CA MET A 357 -21.22 2.85 27.21
C MET A 357 -20.40 2.32 28.38
N ASP A 358 -20.91 1.31 29.09
CA ASP A 358 -20.31 0.80 30.32
C ASP A 358 -19.00 0.01 30.06
N SER A 359 -18.96 -0.76 28.98
CA SER A 359 -17.86 -1.70 28.72
C SER A 359 -16.77 -1.19 27.77
N ALA A 360 -17.02 -0.10 27.04
CA ALA A 360 -16.06 0.41 26.05
C ALA A 360 -15.86 1.93 26.13
N ILE A 361 -16.94 2.72 26.06
CA ILE A 361 -16.83 4.18 25.95
C ILE A 361 -16.34 4.81 27.26
N PHE A 362 -17.00 4.53 28.39
CA PHE A 362 -16.57 5.10 29.67
C PHE A 362 -15.16 4.65 30.09
N PRO A 363 -14.78 3.37 29.96
CA PRO A 363 -13.40 2.95 30.20
C PRO A 363 -12.38 3.67 29.32
N ALA A 364 -12.71 3.95 28.05
CA ALA A 364 -11.79 4.66 27.14
C ALA A 364 -11.66 6.16 27.43
N LEU A 365 -12.62 6.75 28.15
CA LEU A 365 -12.59 8.14 28.58
C LEU A 365 -12.02 8.32 30.00
N ALA A 366 -11.83 7.21 30.73
CA ALA A 366 -11.29 7.26 32.08
C ALA A 366 -9.80 7.61 32.05
N LEU A 367 -9.38 8.47 32.98
CA LEU A 367 -7.97 8.74 33.24
C LEU A 367 -7.26 7.40 33.53
N ASN A 368 -6.20 7.11 32.77
CA ASN A 368 -5.43 5.87 32.91
C ASN A 368 -3.99 6.14 33.37
N GLU A 369 -3.25 5.08 33.70
CA GLU A 369 -1.86 5.18 34.21
C GLU A 369 -0.95 5.96 33.25
N LYS A 370 -1.09 5.76 31.93
CA LYS A 370 -0.29 6.48 30.93
C LYS A 370 -0.59 7.98 30.92
N ASP A 371 -1.85 8.37 31.16
CA ASP A 371 -2.18 9.80 31.28
C ASP A 371 -1.54 10.42 32.53
N ILE A 372 -1.45 9.66 33.62
CA ILE A 372 -0.79 10.08 34.87
C ILE A 372 0.72 10.21 34.64
N ASP A 373 1.34 9.20 34.01
CA ASP A 373 2.76 9.20 33.69
C ASP A 373 3.12 10.35 32.74
N ASP A 374 2.37 10.54 31.64
CA ASP A 374 2.58 11.66 30.69
C ASP A 374 2.43 13.03 31.39
N TRP A 375 1.51 13.16 32.34
CA TRP A 375 1.32 14.38 33.14
C TRP A 375 2.49 14.64 34.09
N GLU A 376 2.98 13.59 34.76
CA GLU A 376 4.12 13.66 35.69
C GLU A 376 5.46 13.91 34.97
N GLU A 377 5.63 13.38 33.76
CA GLU A 377 6.84 13.56 32.93
C GLU A 377 6.91 14.96 32.30
N ASP A 378 5.85 15.39 31.60
CA ASP A 378 5.78 16.70 30.93
C ASP A 378 4.33 17.20 30.86
N THR A 379 3.95 17.97 31.89
CA THR A 379 2.63 18.60 31.99
C THR A 379 2.32 19.51 30.80
N ASP A 380 3.31 20.26 30.28
CA ASP A 380 3.10 21.18 29.17
C ASP A 380 2.82 20.42 27.86
N GLU A 381 3.52 19.31 27.63
CA GLU A 381 3.25 18.41 26.51
C GLU A 381 1.90 17.70 26.64
N TYR A 382 1.55 17.22 27.82
CA TYR A 382 0.24 16.62 28.08
C TYR A 382 -0.89 17.61 27.78
N MET A 383 -0.78 18.85 28.28
CA MET A 383 -1.76 19.90 28.06
C MET A 383 -1.86 20.25 26.57
N ARG A 384 -0.74 20.34 25.85
CA ARG A 384 -0.72 20.60 24.40
C ARG A 384 -1.38 19.50 23.57
N LYS A 385 -1.28 18.23 24.00
CA LYS A 385 -1.89 17.08 23.31
C LYS A 385 -3.41 17.02 23.54
N ASN A 386 -3.87 17.35 24.74
CA ASN A 386 -5.25 17.12 25.18
C ASN A 386 -6.15 18.36 25.12
N LEU A 387 -5.59 19.57 25.15
CA LEU A 387 -6.35 20.78 24.94
C LEU A 387 -6.43 21.14 23.45
N PRO A 388 -7.62 21.55 22.96
CA PRO A 388 -7.75 22.19 21.66
C PRO A 388 -6.75 23.34 21.52
N SER A 389 -6.01 23.38 20.41
CA SER A 389 -5.00 24.43 20.14
C SER A 389 -5.57 25.86 20.21
N GLU A 390 -6.89 26.01 20.12
CA GLU A 390 -7.61 27.28 20.19
C GLU A 390 -7.69 27.87 21.61
N LEU A 391 -7.45 27.08 22.67
CA LEU A 391 -7.53 27.53 24.07
C LEU A 391 -6.20 28.01 24.65
N VAL A 392 -5.09 27.89 23.92
CA VAL A 392 -3.73 28.23 24.42
C VAL A 392 -3.40 29.72 24.19
N ASN A 393 -4.24 30.47 23.47
CA ASN A 393 -4.00 31.87 23.11
C ASN A 393 -4.94 32.88 23.81
N THR A 394 -5.58 32.49 24.91
CA THR A 394 -6.33 33.40 25.80
C THR A 394 -5.73 33.37 27.18
#